data_AF-A0A958UUM4-F1
#
_entry.id   AF-A0A958UUM4-F1
#
_cell.length_a   1.000
_cell.length_b   1.000
_cell.length_c   1.000
_cell.angle_alpha   90.00
_cell.angle_beta   90.00
_cell.angle_gamma   90.00
#
_symmetry.space_group_name_H-M   'P 1'
#
loop_
_entity.id
_entity.type
_entity.pdbx_description
1 polymer ?
#
loop_
_entity_poly.entity_id
_entity_poly.type
_entity_poly.pdbx_seq_one_letter_code
_entity_poly.pdbx_strand_id
1 'polypeptide(L)'
;MKYAKEENKANENSLNSRLQYSQLFFDDIIQWNTVFETNSGSLPQQDFTYVEVEPGQGAYTWIDYNNNGIQELEEFELAQFQDQGNYVRVLLPNQVYIKTHQNRLSQTLTLNPQSWSVSEKKGQQ
;
A
#
# COMPACT_ATOMS: atom_id res chain seq x y z
N MET A 1 11.94 37.47 8.69
CA MET A 1 11.26 36.16 8.50
C MET A 1 9.98 36.43 7.71
N LYS A 2 9.97 36.21 6.39
CA LYS A 2 8.77 36.39 5.55
C LYS A 2 8.08 35.03 5.46
N TYR A 3 6.83 34.96 5.91
CA TYR A 3 5.99 33.77 5.71
C TYR A 3 5.71 33.62 4.21
N ALA A 4 6.17 32.52 3.62
CA ALA A 4 5.82 32.16 2.26
C ALA A 4 4.30 31.94 2.21
N LYS A 5 3.64 32.67 1.32
CA LYS A 5 2.20 32.60 1.08
C LYS A 5 1.91 31.24 0.44
N GLU A 6 1.17 30.37 1.12
CA GLU A 6 0.73 29.09 0.56
C GLU A 6 -0.23 29.35 -0.61
N GLU A 7 0.28 29.30 -1.84
CA GLU A 7 -0.54 29.39 -3.05
C GLU A 7 -1.34 28.09 -3.27
N ASN A 8 -2.66 28.21 -3.34
CA ASN A 8 -3.61 27.28 -4.00
C ASN A 8 -3.42 25.77 -3.73
N LYS A 9 -3.55 25.31 -2.48
CA LYS A 9 -3.94 23.90 -2.27
C LYS A 9 -5.42 23.75 -2.62
N ALA A 10 -5.72 23.02 -3.69
CA ALA A 10 -7.09 22.66 -4.06
C ALA A 10 -7.79 22.00 -2.87
N ASN A 11 -9.05 22.35 -2.62
CA ASN A 11 -9.83 21.76 -1.53
C ASN A 11 -9.89 20.22 -1.70
N GLU A 12 -9.43 19.49 -0.68
CA GLU A 12 -9.20 18.05 -0.77
C GLU A 12 -10.35 17.29 -0.10
N ASN A 13 -11.09 16.50 -0.89
CA ASN A 13 -12.16 15.67 -0.34
C ASN A 13 -11.55 14.38 0.23
N SER A 14 -11.58 14.25 1.55
CA SER A 14 -11.23 13.00 2.25
C SER A 14 -12.45 12.47 3.01
N LEU A 15 -12.71 11.17 2.89
CA LEU A 15 -13.80 10.52 3.59
C LEU A 15 -13.34 9.18 4.15
N ASN A 16 -13.32 9.09 5.48
CA ASN A 16 -12.99 7.88 6.22
C ASN A 16 -14.25 7.37 6.89
N SER A 17 -14.63 6.13 6.58
CA SER A 17 -15.85 5.54 7.09
C SER A 17 -15.68 4.05 7.33
N ARG A 18 -16.41 3.51 8.30
CA ARG A 18 -16.47 2.08 8.57
C ARG A 18 -17.89 1.68 8.86
N LEU A 19 -18.46 0.86 7.99
CA LEU A 19 -19.76 0.25 8.13
C LEU A 19 -19.58 -1.21 8.51
N GLN A 20 -20.32 -1.65 9.53
CA GLN A 20 -20.34 -3.03 9.98
C GLN A 20 -21.79 -3.50 9.99
N TYR A 21 -22.04 -4.64 9.37
CA TYR A 21 -23.34 -5.29 9.32
C TYR A 21 -23.17 -6.73 9.77
N SER A 22 -24.03 -7.16 10.70
CA SER A 22 -24.04 -8.53 11.21
C SER A 22 -25.49 -9.02 11.24
N GLN A 23 -25.73 -10.20 10.67
CA GLN A 23 -27.03 -10.82 10.62
C GLN A 23 -26.93 -12.29 10.99
N LEU A 24 -27.86 -12.73 11.84
CA LEU A 24 -28.07 -14.13 12.18
C LEU A 24 -29.28 -14.63 11.39
N PHE A 25 -29.17 -15.84 10.83
CA PHE A 25 -30.23 -16.52 10.12
C PHE A 25 -30.40 -17.94 10.67
N PHE A 26 -31.63 -18.45 10.56
CA PHE A 26 -31.99 -19.83 10.91
C PHE A 26 -31.56 -20.21 12.34
N ASP A 27 -31.96 -19.42 13.34
CA ASP A 27 -31.62 -19.66 14.76
C ASP A 27 -30.12 -19.91 14.99
N ASP A 28 -29.32 -18.93 14.57
CA ASP A 28 -27.85 -18.90 14.70
C ASP A 28 -27.08 -19.97 13.91
N ILE A 29 -27.73 -20.73 13.02
CA ILE A 29 -27.04 -21.67 12.12
C ILE A 29 -26.14 -20.92 11.14
N ILE A 30 -26.57 -19.73 10.68
CA ILE A 30 -25.80 -18.93 9.75
C ILE A 30 -25.59 -17.55 10.33
N GLN A 31 -24.33 -17.17 10.53
CA GLN A 31 -23.94 -15.82 10.85
C GLN A 31 -23.24 -15.19 9.66
N TRP A 32 -23.78 -14.09 9.18
CA TRP A 32 -23.21 -13.31 8.09
C TRP A 32 -22.73 -11.95 8.61
N ASN A 33 -21.46 -11.65 8.38
CA ASN A 33 -20.84 -10.39 8.74
C ASN A 33 -20.31 -9.72 7.48
N THR A 34 -20.52 -8.41 7.37
CA THR A 34 -19.96 -7.56 6.33
C THR A 34 -19.31 -6.34 6.98
N VAL A 35 -18.10 -6.01 6.57
CA VAL A 35 -17.38 -4.80 6.95
C VAL A 35 -17.01 -4.07 5.68
N PHE A 36 -17.40 -2.81 5.56
CA PHE A 36 -17.00 -1.93 4.47
C PHE A 36 -16.28 -0.72 5.07
N GLU A 37 -15.07 -0.45 4.59
CA GLU A 37 -14.21 0.61 5.09
C GLU A 37 -13.72 1.49 3.94
N THR A 38 -13.79 2.80 4.13
CA THR A 38 -13.16 3.80 3.25
C THR A 38 -12.05 4.47 4.04
N ASN A 39 -10.89 4.62 3.43
CA ASN A 39 -9.75 5.30 4.03
C ASN A 39 -9.08 6.19 2.99
N SER A 40 -8.98 7.46 3.31
CA SER A 40 -8.32 8.51 2.58
C SER A 40 -7.10 8.94 3.40
N GLY A 41 -5.94 8.88 2.77
CA GLY A 41 -4.69 9.27 3.39
C GLY A 41 -3.74 9.85 2.36
N SER A 42 -2.51 10.06 2.79
CA SER A 42 -1.44 10.46 1.90
C SER A 42 -0.24 9.56 2.15
N LEU A 43 0.41 9.14 1.08
CA LEU A 43 1.63 8.35 1.11
C LEU A 43 2.77 9.25 0.63
N PRO A 44 3.91 9.34 1.35
CA PRO A 44 5.07 10.04 0.84
C PRO A 44 5.52 9.33 -0.44
N GLN A 45 5.66 10.10 -1.52
CA GLN A 45 6.34 9.62 -2.71
C GLN A 45 7.81 9.40 -2.32
N GLN A 46 8.41 8.26 -2.66
CA GLN A 46 9.81 8.02 -2.33
C GLN A 46 10.66 8.25 -3.58
N ASP A 47 11.41 9.34 -3.60
CA ASP A 47 12.36 9.61 -4.67
C ASP A 47 13.74 9.04 -4.31
N PHE A 48 14.50 8.68 -5.33
CA PHE A 48 15.88 8.24 -5.17
C PHE A 48 16.75 8.77 -6.30
N THR A 49 18.04 8.78 -6.06
CA THR A 49 19.06 9.09 -7.04
C THR A 49 20.23 8.12 -6.88
N TYR A 50 21.17 8.18 -7.82
CA TYR A 50 22.40 7.43 -7.77
C TYR A 50 23.57 8.39 -7.59
N VAL A 51 24.46 8.05 -6.67
CA VAL A 51 25.66 8.83 -6.38
C VAL A 51 26.87 7.96 -6.66
N GLU A 52 27.81 8.52 -7.41
CA GLU A 52 29.08 7.85 -7.71
C GLU A 52 29.92 7.70 -6.43
N VAL A 53 30.54 6.55 -6.28
CA VAL A 53 31.42 6.17 -5.17
C VAL A 53 32.65 5.48 -5.73
N GLU A 54 33.66 5.30 -4.88
CA GLU A 54 34.87 4.56 -5.26
C GLU A 54 34.53 3.17 -5.81
N PRO A 55 35.23 2.70 -6.86
CA PRO A 55 34.96 1.41 -7.47
C PRO A 55 34.96 0.27 -6.46
N GLY A 56 33.95 -0.60 -6.52
CA GLY A 56 33.80 -1.69 -5.56
C GLY A 56 32.96 -1.37 -4.32
N GLN A 57 32.65 -0.10 -4.07
CA GLN A 57 31.82 0.33 -2.92
C GLN A 57 30.35 0.50 -3.28
N GLY A 58 30.03 0.61 -4.57
CA GLY A 58 28.68 0.69 -5.10
C GLY A 58 28.08 -0.68 -5.37
N ALA A 59 26.77 -0.70 -5.59
CA ALA A 59 26.03 -1.88 -6.04
C ALA A 59 25.50 -1.72 -7.47
N TYR A 60 25.58 -0.50 -8.03
CA TYR A 60 25.00 -0.14 -9.31
C TYR A 60 26.05 0.34 -10.30
N THR A 61 25.78 0.12 -11.59
CA THR A 61 26.52 0.66 -12.73
C THR A 61 25.57 1.47 -13.61
N TRP A 62 26.09 2.48 -14.31
CA TRP A 62 25.36 3.25 -15.30
C TRP A 62 25.69 2.74 -16.71
N ILE A 63 24.65 2.55 -17.53
CA ILE A 63 24.78 2.15 -18.94
C ILE A 63 23.96 3.12 -19.77
N ASP A 64 24.62 3.98 -20.52
CA ASP A 64 23.98 4.93 -21.43
C ASP A 64 23.31 4.19 -22.60
N TYR A 65 21.98 4.07 -22.53
CA TYR A 65 21.19 3.31 -23.49
C TYR A 65 20.84 4.13 -24.74
N ASN A 66 20.76 5.45 -24.59
CA ASN A 66 20.36 6.37 -25.67
C ASN A 66 21.53 7.19 -26.24
N ASN A 67 22.74 6.99 -25.72
CA ASN A 67 23.99 7.61 -26.13
C ASN A 67 24.01 9.14 -26.00
N ASN A 68 23.27 9.70 -25.05
CA ASN A 68 23.20 11.15 -24.83
C ASN A 68 24.23 11.67 -23.81
N GLY A 69 24.93 10.78 -23.09
CA GLY A 69 25.93 11.12 -22.08
C GLY A 69 25.37 11.73 -20.78
N ILE A 70 24.07 11.66 -20.57
CA ILE A 70 23.36 12.17 -19.39
C ILE A 70 22.87 10.97 -18.58
N GLN A 71 23.12 10.99 -17.27
CA GLN A 71 22.66 9.91 -16.39
C GLN A 71 21.15 10.01 -16.15
N GLU A 72 20.41 9.02 -16.61
CA GLU A 72 18.97 8.90 -16.36
C GLU A 72 18.69 7.78 -15.35
N LEU A 73 17.67 7.94 -14.50
CA LEU A 73 17.38 7.00 -13.40
C LEU A 73 17.09 5.57 -13.88
N GLU A 74 16.59 5.43 -15.11
CA GLU A 74 16.22 4.17 -15.74
C GLU A 74 17.42 3.42 -16.35
N GLU A 75 18.60 4.05 -16.38
CA GLU A 75 19.85 3.53 -16.96
C GLU A 75 20.81 2.90 -15.94
N PHE A 76 20.37 2.83 -14.68
CA PHE A 76 21.16 2.22 -13.61
C PHE A 76 20.75 0.77 -13.38
N GLU A 77 21.73 -0.10 -13.38
CA GLU A 77 21.54 -1.53 -13.18
C GLU A 77 22.39 -2.06 -12.05
N LEU A 78 22.01 -3.21 -11.50
CA LEU A 78 22.86 -3.92 -10.53
C LEU A 78 24.13 -4.40 -11.22
N ALA A 79 25.27 -4.04 -10.65
CA ALA A 79 26.56 -4.46 -11.15
C ALA A 79 26.69 -5.98 -11.07
N GLN A 80 27.15 -6.62 -12.16
CA GLN A 80 27.36 -8.08 -12.21
C GLN A 80 28.57 -8.51 -11.40
N PHE A 81 29.58 -7.63 -11.33
CA PHE A 81 30.81 -7.83 -10.57
C PHE A 81 31.00 -6.68 -9.59
N GLN A 82 31.62 -6.97 -8.44
CA GLN A 82 31.77 -6.00 -7.37
C GLN A 82 32.56 -4.76 -7.83
N ASP A 83 33.64 -4.95 -8.58
CA ASP A 83 34.51 -3.91 -9.13
C ASP A 83 33.83 -2.98 -10.15
N GLN A 84 32.66 -3.35 -10.66
CA GLN A 84 31.84 -2.52 -11.55
C GLN A 84 30.80 -1.68 -10.80
N GLY A 85 30.59 -1.98 -9.51
CA GLY A 85 29.68 -1.23 -8.65
C GLY A 85 30.27 0.10 -8.26
N ASN A 86 30.01 1.14 -9.05
CA ASN A 86 30.52 2.48 -8.83
C ASN A 86 29.44 3.45 -8.34
N TYR A 87 28.21 2.99 -8.17
CA TYR A 87 27.09 3.83 -7.73
C TYR A 87 26.32 3.22 -6.57
N VAL A 88 25.84 4.08 -5.68
CA VAL A 88 24.90 3.72 -4.60
C VAL A 88 23.57 4.44 -4.80
N ARG A 89 22.47 3.73 -4.52
CA ARG A 89 21.13 4.33 -4.51
C ARG A 89 20.90 5.06 -3.20
N VAL A 90 20.65 6.36 -3.28
CA VAL A 90 20.38 7.23 -2.13
C VAL A 90 18.94 7.73 -2.21
N LEU A 91 18.22 7.64 -1.09
CA LEU A 91 16.87 8.19 -0.99
C LEU A 91 16.94 9.69 -0.85
N LEU A 92 16.18 10.40 -1.68
CA LEU A 92 16.09 11.85 -1.58
C LEU A 92 15.05 12.22 -0.52
N PRO A 93 15.37 13.17 0.38
CA PRO A 93 14.35 13.72 1.25
C PRO A 93 13.38 14.53 0.39
N ASN A 94 12.14 14.08 0.26
CA ASN A 94 11.08 14.85 -0.37
C ASN A 94 9.90 15.04 0.59
N GLN A 95 9.10 16.07 0.33
CA GLN A 95 7.86 16.36 1.06
C GLN A 95 6.65 16.24 0.13
N VAL A 96 6.78 15.45 -0.94
CA VAL A 96 5.72 15.23 -1.92
C VAL A 96 4.89 14.06 -1.44
N TYR A 97 3.63 14.34 -1.14
CA TYR A 97 2.68 13.34 -0.67
C TYR A 97 1.64 13.09 -1.75
N ILE A 98 1.51 11.83 -2.16
CA ILE A 98 0.49 11.38 -3.10
C ILE A 98 -0.74 10.94 -2.30
N LYS A 99 -1.90 11.45 -2.67
CA LYS A 99 -3.17 11.08 -2.03
C LYS A 99 -3.53 9.65 -2.38
N THR A 100 -3.99 8.92 -1.39
CA THR A 100 -4.47 7.54 -1.56
C THR A 100 -5.89 7.43 -1.04
N HIS A 101 -6.75 6.77 -1.81
CA HIS A 101 -8.09 6.39 -1.39
C HIS A 101 -8.19 4.87 -1.50
N GLN A 102 -8.50 4.23 -0.38
CA GLN A 102 -8.61 2.79 -0.24
C GLN A 102 -10.02 2.44 0.21
N ASN A 103 -10.64 1.49 -0.48
CA ASN A 103 -11.92 0.90 -0.06
C ASN A 103 -11.68 -0.58 0.24
N ARG A 104 -12.05 -1.04 1.43
CA ARG A 104 -11.97 -2.44 1.84
C ARG A 104 -13.36 -3.00 2.09
N LEU A 105 -13.69 -4.07 1.39
CA LEU A 105 -14.89 -4.89 1.65
C LEU A 105 -14.44 -6.23 2.22
N SER A 106 -14.96 -6.60 3.38
CA SER A 106 -14.73 -7.90 4.01
C SER A 106 -16.06 -8.54 4.34
N GLN A 107 -16.25 -9.79 3.91
CA GLN A 107 -17.45 -10.57 4.20
C GLN A 107 -17.04 -11.86 4.87
N THR A 108 -17.76 -12.26 5.91
CA THR A 108 -17.51 -13.50 6.63
C THR A 108 -18.83 -14.23 6.82
N LEU A 109 -18.87 -15.49 6.39
CA LEU A 109 -19.99 -16.39 6.59
C LEU A 109 -19.54 -17.49 7.56
N THR A 110 -20.21 -17.59 8.70
CA THR A 110 -19.97 -18.64 9.69
C THR A 110 -21.17 -19.58 9.70
N LEU A 111 -20.90 -20.88 9.66
CA LEU A 111 -21.91 -21.93 9.68
C LEU A 111 -21.78 -22.73 10.98
N ASN A 112 -22.85 -22.81 11.76
CA ASN A 112 -22.95 -23.60 12.98
C ASN A 112 -24.05 -24.67 12.87
N PRO A 113 -23.77 -25.83 12.26
CA PRO A 113 -24.79 -26.86 12.03
C PRO A 113 -25.22 -27.58 13.31
N GLN A 114 -24.54 -27.38 14.45
CA GLN A 114 -24.82 -28.11 15.68
C GLN A 114 -26.19 -27.79 16.28
N SER A 115 -26.73 -26.59 16.07
CA SER A 115 -28.07 -26.20 16.55
C SER A 115 -29.20 -26.91 15.79
N TRP A 116 -28.97 -27.37 14.56
CA TRP A 116 -29.95 -28.12 13.76
C TRP A 116 -30.18 -29.54 14.31
N SER A 117 -29.13 -30.21 14.77
CA SER A 117 -29.21 -31.61 15.23
C SER A 117 -29.93 -31.82 16.57
N VAL A 118 -30.27 -30.75 17.29
CA VAL A 118 -30.95 -30.83 18.60
C VAL A 118 -32.48 -30.70 18.48
N SER A 119 -32.98 -30.19 17.35
CA SER A 119 -34.42 -30.01 17.07
C SER A 119 -35.17 -31.34 16.91
N GLU A 120 -34.55 -32.36 16.29
CA GLU A 120 -35.22 -33.63 15.98
C GLU A 120 -35.47 -34.54 17.21
N LYS A 121 -34.91 -34.24 18.39
CA LYS A 121 -35.04 -35.10 19.59
C LYS A 121 -36.09 -34.64 20.61
N LYS A 122 -36.92 -33.64 20.30
CA LYS A 122 -37.98 -33.13 21.21
C LYS A 122 -39.41 -33.59 20.86
N GLY A 123 -39.55 -34.72 20.17
CA GLY A 123 -40.85 -35.27 19.73
C GLY A 123 -41.22 -36.66 20.24
N GLN A 124 -40.52 -37.22 21.25
CA GLN A 124 -40.88 -38.50 21.87
C GLN A 124 -40.69 -38.45 23.40
N GLN A 125 -41.72 -37.98 24.12
CA GLN A 125 -42.12 -38.44 25.43
C GLN A 125 -43.65 -38.32 25.55
#